data_AF-A0A5B8LMI0-F1
#
_entry.id   AF-A0A5B8LMI0-F1
#
_cell.length_a   1.000
_cell.length_b   1.000
_cell.length_c   1.000
_cell.angle_alpha   90.00
_cell.angle_beta   90.00
_cell.angle_gamma   90.00
#
_symmetry.space_group_name_H-M   'P 1'
#
loop_
_entity.id
_entity.type
_entity.pdbx_description
1 polymer ?
#
loop_
_entity_poly.entity_id
_entity_poly.type
_entity_poly.pdbx_seq_one_letter_code
_entity_poly.pdbx_strand_id
1 'polypeptide(L)'
;MLAKMIEDHDTIRGIAATLRGFLNNDGAPIGPLFASARWTLTRHLLRHLATENLIFRDNASTARHATKPDAPDPFEQRYRQHIDSWTPERIDSHWPRYCRELGSILNTLDQRMAFEEREIYPRLTLGATALAAA
;
A
#
# COMPACT_ATOMS: atom_id res chain seq x y z
N MET A 1 3.83 16.26 -8.24
CA MET A 1 4.09 14.81 -8.11
C MET A 1 4.18 14.38 -6.65
N LEU A 2 5.13 14.90 -5.86
CA LEU A 2 5.29 14.51 -4.46
C LEU A 2 4.05 14.77 -3.57
N ALA A 3 3.42 15.94 -3.69
CA ALA A 3 2.20 16.28 -2.96
C ALA A 3 1.07 15.25 -3.21
N LYS A 4 0.99 14.70 -4.43
CA LYS A 4 0.01 13.69 -4.81
C LYS A 4 0.29 12.33 -4.15
N MET A 5 1.56 11.99 -3.94
CA MET A 5 1.95 10.77 -3.24
C MET A 5 1.66 10.84 -1.74
N ILE A 6 1.88 12.00 -1.13
CA ILE A 6 1.47 12.27 0.26
C ILE A 6 -0.06 12.17 0.40
N GLU A 7 -0.81 12.77 -0.52
CA GLU A 7 -2.28 12.65 -0.52
C GLU A 7 -2.75 11.20 -0.72
N ASP A 8 -2.07 10.42 -1.57
CA ASP A 8 -2.36 8.99 -1.70
C ASP A 8 -2.09 8.24 -0.38
N HIS A 9 -0.98 8.53 0.33
CA HIS A 9 -0.71 7.93 1.64
C HIS A 9 -1.79 8.26 2.67
N ASP A 10 -2.21 9.53 2.76
CA ASP A 10 -3.25 9.94 3.70
C ASP A 10 -4.58 9.25 3.40
N THR A 11 -4.91 9.12 2.11
CA THR A 11 -6.10 8.36 1.67
C THR A 11 -6.00 6.88 2.06
N ILE A 12 -4.86 6.24 1.79
CA ILE A 12 -4.60 4.84 2.11
C ILE A 12 -4.67 4.61 3.63
N ARG A 13 -4.08 5.49 4.44
CA ARG A 13 -4.14 5.44 5.90
C ARG A 13 -5.56 5.54 6.42
N GLY A 14 -6.38 6.45 5.88
CA GLY A 14 -7.78 6.58 6.26
C GLY A 14 -8.59 5.30 6.01
N ILE A 15 -8.38 4.66 4.86
CA ILE A 15 -9.04 3.38 4.52
C ILE A 15 -8.51 2.25 5.41
N ALA A 16 -7.20 2.19 5.64
CA ALA A 16 -6.57 1.19 6.51
C ALA A 16 -7.07 1.29 7.96
N ALA A 17 -7.23 2.51 8.48
CA ALA A 17 -7.81 2.75 9.80
C ALA A 17 -9.27 2.27 9.87
N THR A 18 -10.06 2.53 8.82
CA THR A 18 -11.43 2.01 8.71
C THR A 18 -11.46 0.48 8.73
N LEU A 19 -10.58 -0.18 7.97
CA LEU A 19 -10.45 -1.63 7.97
C LEU A 19 -10.05 -2.17 9.34
N ARG A 20 -9.09 -1.55 10.02
CA ARG A 20 -8.71 -1.92 11.40
C ARG A 20 -9.88 -1.84 12.37
N GLY A 21 -10.73 -0.83 12.23
CA GLY A 21 -11.98 -0.72 12.99
C GLY A 21 -12.86 -1.97 12.83
N PHE A 22 -13.00 -2.49 11.60
CA PHE A 22 -13.72 -3.74 11.36
C PHE A 22 -13.04 -4.97 11.97
N LEU A 23 -11.70 -5.06 11.91
CA LEU A 23 -10.96 -6.22 12.41
C LEU A 23 -11.02 -6.39 13.93
N ASN A 24 -11.39 -5.33 14.66
CA ASN A 24 -11.56 -5.34 16.12
C ASN A 24 -12.92 -5.88 16.56
N ASN A 25 -13.85 -6.13 15.63
CA ASN A 25 -15.17 -6.67 15.95
C ASN A 25 -15.15 -8.21 16.03
N ASP A 26 -16.03 -8.74 16.88
CA ASP A 26 -16.29 -10.18 16.94
C ASP A 26 -17.06 -10.63 15.70
N GLY A 27 -16.44 -11.51 14.90
CA GLY A 27 -17.02 -12.07 13.68
C GLY A 27 -16.87 -11.20 12.44
N ALA A 28 -16.97 -11.83 11.27
CA ALA A 28 -16.84 -11.14 9.99
C ALA A 28 -18.01 -10.15 9.82
N PRO A 29 -17.74 -8.88 9.48
CA PRO A 29 -18.79 -7.96 9.09
C PRO A 29 -19.32 -8.38 7.72
N ILE A 30 -20.50 -9.02 7.68
CA ILE A 30 -21.19 -9.45 6.45
C ILE A 30 -21.76 -8.24 5.66
N GLY A 31 -21.40 -7.01 6.04
CA GLY A 31 -21.98 -5.78 5.52
C GLY A 31 -21.27 -5.20 4.29
N PRO A 32 -22.01 -4.45 3.44
CA PRO A 32 -21.46 -3.80 2.24
C PRO A 32 -20.35 -2.79 2.54
N LEU A 33 -20.33 -2.21 3.75
CA LEU A 33 -19.31 -1.26 4.17
C LEU A 33 -17.91 -1.89 4.23
N PHE A 34 -17.81 -3.12 4.74
CA PHE A 34 -16.53 -3.81 4.82
C PHE A 34 -16.01 -4.24 3.45
N ALA A 35 -16.89 -4.80 2.61
CA ALA A 35 -16.55 -5.13 1.24
C ALA A 35 -16.11 -3.88 0.45
N SER A 36 -16.82 -2.77 0.61
CA SER A 36 -16.47 -1.48 0.01
C SER A 36 -15.11 -0.96 0.48
N ALA A 37 -14.81 -1.03 1.78
CA ALA A 37 -13.52 -0.62 2.32
C ALA A 37 -12.37 -1.46 1.75
N ARG A 38 -12.52 -2.79 1.67
CA ARG A 38 -11.51 -3.68 1.05
C ARG A 38 -11.27 -3.34 -0.41
N TRP A 39 -12.34 -3.19 -1.19
CA TRP A 39 -12.25 -2.85 -2.60
C TRP A 39 -11.61 -1.48 -2.82
N THR A 40 -11.96 -0.50 -1.99
CA THR A 40 -11.40 0.85 -2.05
C THR A 40 -9.90 0.83 -1.71
N LEU A 41 -9.48 0.10 -0.68
CA LEU A 41 -8.06 -0.10 -0.38
C LEU A 41 -7.32 -0.68 -1.58
N THR A 42 -7.82 -1.79 -2.15
CA THR A 42 -7.20 -2.45 -3.30
C THR A 42 -6.99 -1.50 -4.47
N ARG A 43 -8.01 -0.71 -4.83
CA ARG A 43 -7.89 0.23 -5.95
C ARG A 43 -6.86 1.33 -5.68
N HIS A 44 -6.91 1.95 -4.50
CA HIS A 44 -5.97 3.02 -4.15
C HIS A 44 -4.54 2.52 -4.05
N LEU A 45 -4.34 1.38 -3.37
CA LEU A 45 -3.04 0.80 -3.14
C LEU A 45 -2.37 0.37 -4.45
N LEU A 46 -3.06 -0.41 -5.29
CA LEU A 46 -2.46 -0.90 -6.53
C LEU A 46 -2.15 0.24 -7.52
N ARG A 47 -2.99 1.28 -7.56
CA ARG A 47 -2.72 2.50 -8.35
C ARG A 47 -1.50 3.26 -7.81
N HIS A 48 -1.40 3.40 -6.49
CA HIS A 48 -0.28 4.07 -5.85
C HIS A 48 1.03 3.32 -6.11
N LEU A 49 1.08 2.00 -5.88
CA LEU A 49 2.26 1.17 -6.16
C LEU A 49 2.68 1.21 -7.64
N ALA A 50 1.74 1.22 -8.58
CA ALA A 50 2.05 1.40 -9.99
C ALA A 50 2.72 2.75 -10.27
N THR A 51 2.28 3.81 -9.57
CA THR A 51 2.85 5.15 -9.69
C THR A 51 4.24 5.21 -9.07
N GLU A 52 4.43 4.64 -7.89
CA GLU A 52 5.73 4.50 -7.23
C GLU A 52 6.73 3.77 -8.13
N ASN A 53 6.31 2.66 -8.74
CA ASN A 53 7.17 1.89 -9.65
C ASN A 53 7.66 2.73 -10.84
N LEU A 54 6.81 3.59 -11.41
CA LEU A 54 7.21 4.50 -12.47
C LEU A 54 8.24 5.54 -11.96
N ILE A 55 7.91 6.20 -10.84
CA ILE A 55 8.76 7.25 -10.26
C ILE A 55 10.11 6.69 -9.85
N PHE A 56 10.14 5.56 -9.14
CA PHE A 56 11.38 4.97 -8.64
C PHE A 56 12.23 4.37 -9.77
N ARG A 57 11.63 3.87 -10.85
CA ARG A 57 12.39 3.46 -12.06
C ARG A 57 13.07 4.65 -12.73
N ASP A 58 12.34 5.75 -12.93
CA ASP A 58 12.89 6.94 -13.59
C ASP A 58 14.02 7.59 -12.77
N ASN A 59 13.95 7.46 -11.44
CA ASN A 59 14.96 7.95 -10.50
C ASN A 59 16.02 6.88 -10.12
N ALA A 60 15.93 5.64 -10.64
CA ALA A 60 16.91 4.58 -10.36
C ALA A 60 18.27 4.81 -11.04
N SER A 61 18.36 5.80 -11.94
CA SER A 61 19.64 6.30 -12.46
C SER A 61 20.47 7.04 -11.40
N THR A 62 19.87 7.45 -10.27
CA THR A 62 20.55 8.17 -9.17
C THR A 62 20.58 7.41 -7.83
N ALA A 63 19.86 6.30 -7.68
CA ALA A 63 19.85 5.53 -6.43
C ALA A 63 19.93 4.02 -6.65
N ARG A 64 20.92 3.40 -6.02
CA ARG A 64 21.26 1.96 -6.01
C ARG A 64 20.22 1.11 -5.25
N HIS A 65 18.94 1.22 -5.61
CA HIS A 65 17.83 0.38 -5.11
C HIS A 65 17.06 -0.28 -6.25
N ALA A 66 17.75 -0.61 -7.35
CA ALA A 66 17.19 -1.45 -8.40
C ALA A 66 17.10 -2.91 -7.91
N THR A 67 16.02 -3.25 -7.20
CA THR A 67 15.40 -4.56 -7.39
C THR A 67 15.24 -4.78 -8.90
N LYS A 68 15.53 -6.00 -9.38
CA LYS A 68 15.53 -6.34 -10.81
C LYS A 68 14.35 -5.66 -11.54
N PRO A 69 14.56 -4.99 -12.69
CA PRO A 69 13.53 -4.25 -13.41
C PRO A 69 12.22 -5.04 -13.68
N ASP A 70 12.32 -6.36 -13.73
CA ASP A 70 11.20 -7.28 -14.04
C ASP A 70 10.67 -8.06 -12.83
N ALA A 71 11.20 -7.85 -11.62
CA ALA A 71 10.65 -8.49 -10.42
C ALA A 71 9.48 -7.65 -9.88
N PRO A 72 8.29 -8.24 -9.67
CA PRO A 72 7.18 -7.54 -9.02
C PRO A 72 7.58 -7.14 -7.60
N ASP A 73 7.15 -5.96 -7.16
CA ASP A 73 7.35 -5.51 -5.79
C ASP A 73 6.87 -6.59 -4.80
N PRO A 74 7.72 -7.08 -3.87
CA PRO A 74 7.37 -8.19 -2.99
C PRO A 74 6.13 -7.90 -2.13
N PHE A 75 5.91 -6.62 -1.77
CA PHE A 75 4.72 -6.21 -1.04
C PHE A 75 3.48 -6.26 -1.93
N GLU A 76 3.53 -5.70 -3.15
CA GLU A 76 2.44 -5.81 -4.13
C GLU A 76 2.04 -7.27 -4.38
N GLN A 77 3.01 -8.16 -4.61
CA GLN A 77 2.76 -9.57 -4.83
C GLN A 77 2.05 -10.22 -3.63
N ARG A 78 2.54 -9.97 -2.42
CA ARG A 78 1.93 -10.48 -1.18
C ARG A 78 0.50 -9.96 -1.00
N TYR A 79 0.25 -8.68 -1.31
CA TYR A 79 -1.08 -8.09 -1.23
C TYR A 79 -2.05 -8.73 -2.23
N ARG A 80 -1.62 -8.92 -3.48
CA ARG A 80 -2.40 -9.60 -4.54
C ARG A 80 -2.78 -11.03 -4.15
N GLN A 81 -1.81 -11.79 -3.63
CA GLN A 81 -2.07 -13.15 -3.14
C GLN A 81 -3.10 -13.17 -2.00
N HIS A 82 -3.04 -12.18 -1.10
CA HIS A 82 -4.01 -12.07 -0.01
C HIS A 82 -5.42 -11.82 -0.55
N ILE A 83 -5.62 -10.85 -1.45
CA ILE A 83 -6.96 -10.58 -1.99
C ILE A 83 -7.53 -11.77 -2.76
N ASP A 84 -6.69 -12.49 -3.52
CA ASP A 84 -7.11 -13.65 -4.31
C ASP A 84 -7.47 -14.85 -3.41
N SER A 85 -6.81 -14.97 -2.26
CA SER A 85 -7.03 -16.08 -1.32
C SER A 85 -8.28 -15.91 -0.47
N TRP A 86 -8.83 -14.71 -0.33
CA TRP A 86 -9.88 -14.40 0.66
C TRP A 86 -11.21 -14.00 0.01
N THR A 87 -11.98 -15.02 -0.36
CA THR A 87 -13.40 -14.89 -0.77
C THR A 87 -14.29 -14.53 0.42
N PRO A 88 -15.50 -13.99 0.20
CA PRO A 88 -16.45 -13.71 1.27
C PRO A 88 -16.71 -14.91 2.19
N GLU A 89 -16.89 -16.11 1.62
CA GLU A 89 -17.17 -17.34 2.36
C GLU A 89 -15.99 -17.77 3.23
N ARG A 90 -14.76 -17.63 2.72
CA ARG A 90 -13.55 -17.94 3.49
C ARG A 90 -13.35 -16.96 4.63
N ILE A 91 -13.62 -15.68 4.40
CA ILE A 91 -13.52 -14.64 5.43
C ILE A 91 -14.48 -14.91 6.57
N ASP A 92 -15.73 -15.25 6.25
CA ASP A 92 -16.73 -15.60 7.25
C ASP A 92 -16.30 -16.84 8.07
N SER A 93 -15.91 -17.91 7.37
CA SER A 93 -15.52 -19.19 7.99
C SER A 93 -14.21 -19.14 8.78
N HIS A 94 -13.32 -18.18 8.49
CA HIS A 94 -11.99 -18.10 9.08
C HIS A 94 -11.63 -16.67 9.52
N TRP A 95 -12.60 -15.95 10.06
CA TRP A 95 -12.47 -14.56 10.46
C TRP A 95 -11.22 -14.24 11.30
N PRO A 96 -10.89 -14.98 12.37
CA PRO A 96 -9.71 -14.66 13.19
C PRO A 96 -8.40 -14.77 12.41
N ARG A 97 -8.32 -15.69 11.45
CA ARG A 97 -7.14 -15.85 10.60
C ARG A 97 -7.04 -14.70 9.61
N TYR A 98 -8.15 -14.34 8.97
CA TYR A 98 -8.23 -13.19 8.08
C TYR A 98 -7.79 -11.90 8.79
N CYS A 99 -8.27 -11.64 10.01
CA CYS A 99 -7.89 -10.47 10.80
C CYS A 99 -6.38 -10.38 11.03
N ARG A 100 -5.74 -11.50 11.40
CA ARG A 100 -4.28 -11.54 11.61
C ARG A 100 -3.51 -11.27 10.32
N GLU A 101 -3.92 -11.90 9.22
CA GLU A 101 -3.24 -11.75 7.93
C GLU A 101 -3.39 -10.34 7.37
N LEU A 102 -4.61 -9.79 7.33
CA LEU A 102 -4.85 -8.43 6.87
C LEU A 102 -4.17 -7.42 7.81
N GLY A 103 -4.27 -7.60 9.14
CA GLY A 103 -3.59 -6.74 10.11
C GLY A 103 -2.07 -6.68 9.89
N SER A 104 -1.43 -7.81 9.61
CA SER A 104 -0.01 -7.88 9.27
C SER A 104 0.32 -7.10 7.98
N ILE A 105 -0.52 -7.23 6.95
CA ILE A 105 -0.37 -6.49 5.69
C ILE A 105 -0.48 -4.99 5.93
N LEU A 106 -1.51 -4.53 6.66
CA LEU A 106 -1.71 -3.11 6.95
C LEU A 106 -0.55 -2.52 7.77
N ASN A 107 0.03 -3.29 8.70
CA ASN A 107 1.20 -2.84 9.45
C ASN A 107 2.45 -2.73 8.56
N THR A 108 2.63 -3.66 7.62
CA THR A 108 3.72 -3.60 6.64
C THR A 108 3.56 -2.38 5.73
N LEU A 109 2.31 -2.08 5.32
CA LEU A 109 1.98 -0.91 4.51
C LEU A 109 2.31 0.41 5.24
N ASP A 110 1.95 0.54 6.52
CA ASP A 110 2.27 1.74 7.31
C ASP A 110 3.78 1.94 7.46
N GLN A 111 4.53 0.86 7.72
CA GLN A 111 5.99 0.92 7.83
C GLN A 111 6.64 1.36 6.52
N ARG A 112 6.13 0.85 5.39
CA ARG A 112 6.59 1.23 4.05
C ARG A 112 6.35 2.72 3.77
N MET A 113 5.11 3.19 3.93
CA MET A 113 4.76 4.61 3.72
C MET A 113 5.59 5.55 4.61
N ALA A 114 5.79 5.18 5.88
CA ALA A 114 6.62 5.96 6.81
C ALA A 114 8.09 5.99 6.40
N PHE A 115 8.62 4.89 5.85
CA PHE A 115 9.98 4.84 5.31
C PHE A 115 10.12 5.71 4.06
N GLU A 116 9.17 5.62 3.11
CA GLU A 116 9.16 6.42 1.89
C GLU A 116 9.13 7.92 2.19
N GLU A 117 8.24 8.34 3.09
CA GLU A 117 8.13 9.74 3.52
C GLU A 117 9.40 10.26 4.19
N ARG A 118 10.06 9.43 5.00
CA ARG A 118 11.25 9.85 5.75
C ARG A 118 12.52 9.82 4.90
N GLU A 119 12.68 8.80 4.06
CA GLU A 119 13.97 8.49 3.41
C GLU A 119 13.98 8.76 1.92
N ILE A 120 12.85 8.56 1.23
CA ILE A 120 12.78 8.59 -0.24
C ILE A 120 12.28 9.94 -0.73
N TYR A 121 11.17 10.42 -0.18
CA TYR A 121 10.52 11.67 -0.57
C TYR A 121 11.46 12.89 -0.51
N PRO A 122 12.29 13.08 0.55
CA PRO A 122 13.24 14.18 0.58
C PRO A 122 14.29 14.10 -0.53
N ARG A 123 14.74 12.90 -0.90
CA ARG A 123 15.74 12.70 -1.97
C ARG A 123 15.16 13.03 -3.33
N LEU A 124 13.90 12.69 -3.57
CA LEU A 124 13.19 13.08 -4.80
C LEU A 124 13.04 14.60 -4.92
N THR A 125 12.81 15.31 -3.81
CA THR A 125 12.78 16.78 -3.80
C THR A 125 14.14 17.38 -4.13
N LEU A 126 15.21 16.88 -3.51
CA LEU A 126 16.58 17.37 -3.73
C LEU A 126 17.11 17.07 -5.13
N GLY A 127 16.78 15.91 -5.70
CA GLY A 127 17.14 15.57 -7.08
C GLY A 127 16.46 16.47 -8.11
N ALA A 128 15.18 16.79 -7.88
CA ALA A 128 14.42 17.67 -8.77
C ALA A 128 14.95 19.12 -8.79
N THR A 129 15.39 19.66 -7.64
CA THR A 129 15.96 21.00 -7.58
C THR A 129 17.36 21.07 -8.20
N ALA A 130 18.17 20.02 -8.09
CA ALA A 130 19.51 19.97 -8.70
C ALA A 130 19.46 19.94 -10.24
N LEU A 131 18.49 19.22 -10.83
CA LEU A 131 18.27 19.19 -12.29
C LEU A 131 17.71 20.50 -12.85
N ALA A 132 16.98 21.29 -12.05
CA ALA A 132 16.44 22.58 -12.50
C ALA A 132 17.45 23.74 -12.43
N ALA A 133 18.60 23.53 -11.78
CA ALA A 133 19.64 24.53 -11.60
C ALA A 133 20.87 24.33 -12.50
N ALA A 134 20.86 23.30 -13.36
CA ALA A 134 21.90 22.98 -14.34
C ALA A 134 21.44 23.34 -15.75
#